data_AF-A0A0F9G9Z2-F1
#
_entry.id   AF-A0A0F9G9Z2-F1
#
_cell.length_a   1.000
_cell.length_b   1.000
_cell.length_c   1.000
_cell.angle_alpha   90.00
_cell.angle_beta   90.00
_cell.angle_gamma   90.00
#
_symmetry.space_group_name_H-M   'P 1'
#
loop_
_entity.id
_entity.type
_entity.pdbx_description
1 polymer ?
#
loop_
_entity_poly.entity_id
_entity_poly.type
_entity_poly.pdbx_seq_one_letter_code
_entity_poly.pdbx_strand_id
1 'polypeptide(L)' 'MCDKVKGLHNLKVIYISGPHHERDVVRWCKDCGAVVVDLDFDGRTNAGAIRKMQFPKETTLAV' A
#
# COMPACT_ATOMS: atom_id res chain seq x y z
N MET A 1 -14.90 2.63 -4.27
CA MET A 1 -14.35 3.26 -5.49
C MET A 1 -13.13 4.06 -5.07
N CYS A 2 -11.93 3.62 -5.46
CA CYS A 2 -10.68 4.34 -5.22
C CYS A 2 -10.68 5.63 -6.09
N ASP A 3 -10.57 6.81 -5.48
CA ASP A 3 -10.47 8.10 -6.19
C ASP A 3 -8.99 8.40 -6.44
N LYS A 4 -8.53 8.04 -7.65
CA LYS A 4 -7.13 8.19 -8.07
C LYS A 4 -6.67 9.65 -8.07
N VAL A 5 -7.59 10.62 -8.16
CA VAL A 5 -7.28 12.05 -8.22
C VAL A 5 -7.04 12.61 -6.82
N LYS A 6 -7.75 12.09 -5.82
CA LYS A 6 -7.63 12.53 -4.41
C LYS A 6 -6.69 11.68 -3.57
N GLY A 7 -6.11 10.62 -4.12
CA GLY A 7 -5.27 9.68 -3.37
C GLY A 7 -6.05 8.92 -2.29
N LEU A 8 -7.39 8.87 -2.40
CA LEU A 8 -8.24 8.18 -1.44
C LEU A 8 -8.37 6.72 -1.87
N HIS A 9 -7.64 5.85 -1.16
CA HIS A 9 -7.62 4.43 -1.41
C HIS A 9 -8.17 3.64 -0.22
N ASN A 10 -9.02 2.64 -0.50
CA ASN A 10 -9.49 1.69 0.51
C ASN A 10 -8.41 0.64 0.79
N LEU A 11 -7.38 1.06 1.51
CA LEU A 11 -6.21 0.25 1.81
C LEU A 11 -6.51 -0.73 2.94
N LYS A 12 -6.31 -2.02 2.67
CA LYS A 12 -6.30 -3.07 3.68
C LYS A 12 -4.88 -3.54 3.92
N VAL A 13 -4.53 -3.72 5.18
CA VAL A 13 -3.25 -4.34 5.54
C VAL A 13 -3.28 -5.81 5.12
N ILE A 14 -2.27 -6.23 4.37
CA ILE A 14 -2.11 -7.61 3.90
C ILE A 14 -0.87 -8.28 4.48
N TYR A 15 0.08 -7.50 5.00
CA TYR A 15 1.28 -8.01 5.65
C TYR A 15 1.77 -7.02 6.71
N ILE A 16 2.27 -7.56 7.82
CA ILE A 16 2.92 -6.82 8.90
C ILE A 16 4.15 -7.61 9.34
N SER A 17 5.29 -6.95 9.46
CA SER A 17 6.53 -7.49 10.03
C SER A 17 7.15 -6.51 11.01
N GLY A 18 7.91 -7.00 11.99
CA GLY A 18 8.68 -6.17 12.91
C GLY A 18 8.05 -5.96 14.30
N PRO A 19 8.85 -5.42 15.25
CA PRO A 19 8.43 -5.14 16.63
C PRO A 19 7.35 -4.06 16.71
N HIS A 20 6.71 -3.91 17.88
CA HIS A 20 5.56 -2.99 18.07
C HIS A 20 5.82 -1.52 17.70
N HIS A 21 7.08 -1.08 17.69
CA HIS A 21 7.47 0.33 17.52
C HIS A 21 8.05 0.65 16.13
N GLU A 22 8.42 -0.37 15.36
CA GLU A 22 8.96 -0.24 14.00
C GLU A 22 8.43 -1.42 13.19
N ARG A 23 7.39 -1.19 12.39
CA ARG A 23 6.77 -2.24 11.58
C ARG A 23 6.90 -1.96 10.10
N ASP A 24 7.20 -2.98 9.33
CA ASP A 24 6.97 -2.94 7.90
C ASP A 24 5.53 -3.37 7.63
N VAL A 25 4.75 -2.50 7.00
CA VAL A 25 3.34 -2.74 6.70
C VAL A 25 3.11 -2.66 5.21
N VAL A 26 2.55 -3.72 4.63
CA VAL A 26 2.10 -3.72 3.24
C VAL A 26 0.59 -3.58 3.21
N ARG A 27 0.10 -2.62 2.42
CA ARG A 27 -1.34 -2.40 2.23
C ARG A 27 -1.73 -2.48 0.76
N TRP A 28 -2.95 -2.93 0.51
CA TRP A 28 -3.51 -3.14 -0.82
C TRP A 28 -4.88 -2.47 -0.98
N CYS A 29 -5.10 -1.69 -2.05
CA CYS A 29 -6.44 -1.24 -2.46
C CYS A 29 -7.09 -2.34 -3.30
N LYS A 30 -8.11 -2.99 -2.72
CA LYS A 30 -8.91 -4.00 -3.42
C LYS A 30 -9.65 -3.47 -4.65
N ASP A 31 -9.91 -2.15 -4.73
CA ASP A 31 -10.69 -1.55 -5.81
C ASP A 31 -9.84 -1.27 -7.07
N CYS A 32 -8.54 -0.96 -6.92
CA CYS A 32 -7.68 -0.58 -8.06
C CYS A 32 -6.37 -1.37 -8.15
N GLY A 33 -6.17 -2.36 -7.28
CA GLY A 33 -5.00 -3.22 -7.28
C GLY A 33 -3.73 -2.59 -6.69
N ALA A 34 -3.76 -1.30 -6.33
CA ALA A 34 -2.57 -0.58 -5.88
C ALA A 34 -2.00 -1.14 -4.57
N VAL A 35 -0.68 -1.18 -4.46
CA VAL A 35 0.07 -1.64 -3.30
C VAL A 35 0.92 -0.50 -2.76
N VAL A 36 0.99 -0.39 -1.43
CA VAL A 36 1.89 0.52 -0.73
C VAL A 36 2.65 -0.25 0.34
N VAL A 37 3.94 0.05 0.49
CA VAL A 37 4.83 -0.57 1.46
C VAL A 37 5.32 0.54 2.38
N ASP A 38 4.81 0.57 3.59
CA ASP A 38 5.25 1.50 4.63
C ASP A 38 6.37 0.85 5.43
N LEU A 39 7.57 1.42 5.35
CA LEU A 39 8.71 1.03 6.17
C LEU A 39 8.66 1.85 7.47
N ASP A 40 9.10 1.26 8.58
CA ASP A 40 9.18 1.92 9.89
C ASP A 40 7.83 2.54 10.35
N PHE A 41 6.74 1.80 10.15
CA PHE A 41 5.41 2.19 10.57
C PHE A 41 5.29 2.13 12.10
N ASP A 42 5.27 3.31 12.73
CA ASP A 42 5.12 3.52 14.17
C ASP A 42 3.70 3.95 14.58
N GLY A 43 2.75 3.93 13.64
CA GLY A 43 1.37 4.38 13.84
C GLY A 43 1.13 5.88 13.57
N ARG A 44 2.17 6.68 13.35
CA ARG A 44 2.06 8.13 13.06
C ARG A 44 2.25 8.46 11.58
N THR A 45 2.89 7.59 10.83
CA THR A 45 3.19 7.80 9.40
C THR A 45 1.96 7.59 8.51
N ASN A 46 1.65 8.58 7.67
CA ASN A 46 0.62 8.46 6.63
C ASN A 46 1.03 7.39 5.59
N ALA A 47 0.06 6.55 5.17
CA ALA A 47 0.30 5.52 4.18
C ALA A 47 0.89 6.11 2.88
N GLY A 48 2.04 5.60 2.46
CA GLY A 48 2.74 6.04 1.27
C GLY A 48 3.54 7.34 1.41
N ALA A 49 3.71 7.86 2.64
CA ALA A 49 4.52 9.05 2.88
C ALA A 49 6.02 8.83 2.61
N ILE A 50 6.53 7.63 2.90
CA ILE A 50 7.93 7.26 2.63
C ILE A 50 8.06 6.65 1.23
N ARG A 51 7.22 5.65 0.91
CA ARG A 51 7.20 4.96 -0.37
C ARG A 51 5.90 5.24 -1.10
N LYS A 52 5.98 5.90 -2.26
CA LYS A 52 4.80 6.18 -3.09
C LYS A 52 4.09 4.88 -3.50
N MET A 53 2.77 4.93 -3.52
CA MET A 53 1.91 3.86 -3.99
C MET A 53 2.31 3.40 -5.39
N GLN A 54 2.36 2.09 -5.60
CA GLN A 54 2.67 1.46 -6.88
C GLN A 54 1.48 0.65 -7.36
N PHE A 55 1.23 0.69 -8.66
CA PHE A 55 0.23 -0.17 -9.29
C PHE A 55 0.92 -1.41 -9.84
N PRO A 56 0.31 -2.59 -9.72
CA PRO A 56 0.79 -3.76 -10.43
C PRO A 56 0.82 -3.41 -11.92
N LYS A 57 1.97 -3.64 -12.56
CA LYS A 57 2.04 -3.58 -14.02
C LYS A 57 1.27 -4.79 -14.52
N GLU A 58 0.21 -4.58 -15.28
CA GLU A 58 -0.41 -5.68 -16.03
C GLU A 58 0.69 -6.30 -16.88
N THR A 59 1.12 -7.50 -16.49
CA THR A 59 1.94 -8.33 -17.35
C THR A 59 0.94 -9.09 -18.17
N THR A 60 0.62 -8.62 -19.37
CA THR A 60 -0.15 -9.39 -20.32
C THR A 60 0.66 -10.65 -20.61
N LEU A 61 0.36 -11.73 -19.90
CA LEU A 61 0.76 -13.06 -20.32
C LEU A 61 -0.07 -13.31 -21.58
N ALA A 62 0.55 -13.07 -22.73
CA ALA A 62 0.00 -13.51 -24.00
C ALA A 62 -0.16 -15.04 -23.89
N VAL A 63 -1.42 -15.48 -23.79
CA VAL A 63 -1.81 -16.89 -23.92
C VAL A 63 -1.93 -17.19 -25.40
#